data_AF-A0A2H0ESK8-F1
#
_entry.id   AF-A0A2H0ESK8-F1
#
_cell.length_a   1.000
_cell.length_b   1.000
_cell.length_c   1.000
_cell.angle_alpha   90.00
_cell.angle_beta   90.00
_cell.angle_gamma   90.00
#
_symmetry.space_group_name_H-M   'P 1'
#
loop_
_entity.id
_entity.type
_entity.pdbx_description
1 polymer ?
#
loop_
_entity_poly.entity_id
_entity_poly.type
_entity_poly.pdbx_seq_one_letter_code
_entity_poly.pdbx_strand_id
1 'polypeptide(L)'
;MLPGDARARAVQRMLSRFHDTRLEPAVRALFPLVGRGDAAAALALIAERLAQFAALARPAPLLGGESLSLADCGYPVTFAWIDLLAGALGGAVAWPEALGGYRAALAAHPAVAAEMAAYRPAMAAWVAGRRTG
;
A
#
# COMPACT_ATOMS: atom_id res chain seq x y z
N MET A 1 -6.92 9.98 -16.55
CA MET A 1 -7.34 8.89 -15.66
C MET A 1 -7.89 7.74 -16.49
N LEU A 2 -7.33 6.54 -16.31
CA LEU A 2 -7.45 5.35 -17.16
C LEU A 2 -6.92 5.52 -18.60
N PRO A 3 -5.59 5.70 -18.79
CA PRO A 3 -4.95 5.74 -20.10
C PRO A 3 -5.06 4.42 -20.88
N GLY A 4 -4.75 4.48 -22.17
CA GLY A 4 -4.66 3.31 -23.05
C GLY A 4 -5.99 2.82 -23.61
N ASP A 5 -5.94 1.61 -24.18
CA ASP A 5 -7.06 0.91 -24.83
C ASP A 5 -8.03 0.28 -23.81
N ALA A 6 -9.09 -0.38 -24.30
CA ALA A 6 -10.09 -1.01 -23.44
C ALA A 6 -9.48 -2.03 -22.46
N ARG A 7 -8.47 -2.79 -22.90
CA ARG A 7 -7.78 -3.80 -22.09
C ARG A 7 -6.94 -3.14 -21.00
N ALA A 8 -6.15 -2.12 -21.34
CA ALA A 8 -5.34 -1.35 -20.38
C ALA A 8 -6.22 -0.76 -19.29
N ARG A 9 -7.34 -0.12 -19.67
CA ARG A 9 -8.30 0.44 -18.71
C ARG A 9 -8.96 -0.63 -17.85
N ALA A 10 -9.22 -1.83 -18.38
CA ALA A 10 -9.74 -2.95 -17.61
C ALA A 10 -8.74 -3.44 -16.56
N VAL A 11 -7.46 -3.58 -16.94
CA VAL A 11 -6.37 -3.95 -16.01
C VAL A 11 -6.23 -2.91 -14.90
N GLN A 12 -6.26 -1.61 -15.22
CA GLN A 12 -6.17 -0.57 -14.20
C GLN A 12 -7.33 -0.60 -13.21
N ARG A 13 -8.56 -0.87 -13.68
CA ARG A 13 -9.71 -1.08 -12.79
C ARG A 13 -9.52 -2.32 -11.93
N MET A 14 -9.07 -3.43 -12.50
CA MET A 14 -8.77 -4.65 -11.75
C MET A 14 -7.75 -4.38 -10.63
N LEU A 15 -6.67 -3.66 -10.92
CA LEU A 15 -5.64 -3.33 -9.91
C LEU A 15 -6.18 -2.38 -8.83
N SER A 16 -6.97 -1.37 -9.21
CA SER A 16 -7.69 -0.53 -8.24
C SER A 16 -8.64 -1.34 -7.35
N ARG A 17 -9.41 -2.28 -7.93
CA ARG A 17 -10.31 -3.16 -7.16
C ARG A 17 -9.52 -4.14 -6.29
N PHE A 18 -8.39 -4.65 -6.75
CA PHE A 18 -7.52 -5.51 -5.96
C PHE A 18 -7.06 -4.80 -4.69
N HIS A 19 -6.62 -3.53 -4.81
CA HIS A 19 -6.32 -2.70 -3.66
C HIS A 19 -7.50 -2.66 -2.67
N ASP A 20 -8.67 -2.21 -3.13
CA ASP A 20 -9.83 -1.94 -2.27
C ASP A 20 -10.42 -3.21 -1.62
N THR A 21 -10.32 -4.35 -2.29
CA THR A 21 -11.01 -5.59 -1.86
C THR A 21 -10.09 -6.64 -1.26
N ARG A 22 -8.77 -6.53 -1.47
CA ARG A 22 -7.80 -7.56 -1.04
C ARG A 22 -6.73 -6.98 -0.12
N LEU A 23 -5.99 -6.00 -0.60
CA LEU A 23 -4.83 -5.48 0.15
C LEU A 23 -5.27 -4.62 1.31
N GLU A 24 -6.08 -3.59 1.04
CA GLU A 24 -6.47 -2.60 2.05
C GLU A 24 -7.24 -3.24 3.23
N PRO A 25 -8.19 -4.17 3.03
CA PRO A 25 -8.83 -4.88 4.14
C PRO A 25 -7.85 -5.70 4.99
N ALA A 26 -6.84 -6.33 4.39
CA ALA A 26 -5.81 -7.06 5.12
C ALA A 26 -4.96 -6.12 5.99
N VAL A 27 -4.63 -4.93 5.50
CA VAL A 27 -3.93 -3.89 6.27
C VAL A 27 -4.83 -3.35 7.39
N ARG A 28 -6.12 -3.11 7.11
CA ARG A 28 -7.08 -2.62 8.10
C ARG A 28 -7.20 -3.56 9.31
N ALA A 29 -7.01 -4.87 9.12
CA ALA A 29 -7.02 -5.85 10.20
C ALA A 29 -5.91 -5.66 11.24
N LEU A 30 -4.82 -4.94 10.91
CA LEU A 30 -3.74 -4.64 11.87
C LEU A 30 -4.11 -3.54 12.88
N PHE A 31 -5.01 -2.62 12.51
CA PHE A 31 -5.35 -1.46 13.35
C PHE A 31 -5.83 -1.81 14.77
N PRO A 32 -6.74 -2.78 14.99
CA PRO A 32 -7.16 -3.14 16.34
C PRO A 32 -6.08 -3.86 17.16
N LEU A 33 -5.02 -4.37 16.52
CA LEU A 33 -3.96 -5.12 17.19
C LEU A 33 -2.90 -4.23 17.83
N VAL A 34 -2.81 -2.97 17.42
CA VAL A 34 -1.81 -2.01 17.92
C VAL A 34 -1.95 -1.86 19.44
N GLY A 35 -0.90 -2.25 20.16
CA GLY A 35 -0.84 -2.22 21.64
C GLY A 35 -1.57 -3.36 22.34
N ARG A 36 -2.14 -4.33 21.61
CA ARG A 36 -3.11 -5.28 22.17
C ARG A 36 -2.92 -6.74 21.77
N GLY A 37 -2.22 -7.06 20.68
CA GLY A 37 -2.18 -8.45 20.22
C GLY A 37 -1.06 -8.81 19.25
N ASP A 38 -1.01 -10.10 18.94
CA ASP A 38 -0.12 -10.70 17.95
C ASP A 38 -0.63 -10.44 16.53
N ALA A 39 0.28 -9.97 15.68
CA ALA A 39 0.02 -9.60 14.29
C ALA A 39 0.54 -10.62 13.26
N ALA A 40 1.17 -11.72 13.68
CA ALA A 40 1.88 -12.64 12.78
C ALA A 40 1.00 -13.12 11.61
N ALA A 41 -0.22 -13.59 11.89
CA ALA A 41 -1.14 -14.07 10.86
C ALA A 41 -1.59 -12.95 9.90
N ALA A 42 -1.85 -11.75 10.44
CA ALA A 42 -2.27 -10.62 9.62
C ALA A 42 -1.11 -10.10 8.74
N LEU A 43 0.11 -10.06 9.26
CA LEU A 43 1.32 -9.70 8.50
C LEU A 43 1.61 -10.72 7.39
N ALA A 44 1.44 -12.01 7.66
CA ALA A 44 1.58 -13.07 6.66
C ALA A 44 0.54 -12.93 5.53
N LEU A 45 -0.71 -12.61 5.87
CA LEU A 45 -1.76 -12.35 4.88
C LEU A 45 -1.41 -11.13 4.01
N ILE A 46 -0.90 -10.05 4.59
CA ILE A 46 -0.47 -8.87 3.82
C ILE A 46 0.66 -9.25 2.85
N ALA A 47 1.65 -10.02 3.30
CA ALA A 47 2.72 -10.51 2.43
C ALA A 47 2.18 -11.34 1.25
N GLU A 48 1.19 -12.22 1.49
CA GLU A 48 0.50 -12.97 0.43
C GLU A 48 -0.19 -12.04 -0.58
N ARG A 49 -0.89 -10.99 -0.11
CA ARG A 49 -1.55 -10.02 -0.99
C ARG A 49 -0.55 -9.18 -1.79
N LEU A 50 0.59 -8.84 -1.20
CA LEU A 50 1.68 -8.17 -1.92
C LEU A 50 2.29 -9.07 -2.99
N ALA A 51 2.48 -10.37 -2.71
CA ALA A 51 2.96 -11.33 -3.69
C ALA A 51 1.97 -11.49 -4.87
N GLN A 52 0.67 -11.57 -4.58
CA GLN A 52 -0.38 -11.59 -5.62
C GLN A 52 -0.38 -10.29 -6.44
N PHE A 53 -0.24 -9.14 -5.79
CA PHE A 53 -0.12 -7.86 -6.48
C PHE A 53 1.11 -7.84 -7.40
N ALA A 54 2.27 -8.31 -6.94
CA ALA A 54 3.49 -8.40 -7.74
C ALA A 54 3.32 -9.31 -8.97
N ALA A 55 2.54 -10.39 -8.84
CA ALA A 55 2.24 -11.27 -9.97
C ALA A 55 1.33 -10.60 -11.02
N LEU A 56 0.35 -9.80 -10.58
CA LEU A 56 -0.64 -9.15 -11.43
C LEU A 56 -0.17 -7.83 -12.04
N ALA A 57 0.59 -7.05 -11.29
CA ALA A 57 1.02 -5.72 -11.68
C ALA A 57 2.19 -5.79 -12.68
N ARG A 58 2.21 -4.82 -13.58
CA ARG A 58 3.34 -4.55 -14.48
C ARG A 58 3.59 -3.03 -14.51
N PRO A 59 4.10 -2.44 -13.41
CA PRO A 59 4.37 -1.00 -13.34
C PRO A 59 5.50 -0.63 -14.31
N ALA A 60 5.39 0.52 -14.99
CA ALA A 60 6.41 1.00 -15.91
C ALA A 60 6.38 2.53 -16.11
N PRO A 61 6.93 3.35 -15.20
CA PRO A 61 7.32 3.02 -13.82
C PRO A 61 6.13 2.95 -12.84
N LEU A 62 4.98 3.54 -13.21
CA LEU A 62 3.72 3.51 -12.45
C LEU A 62 2.72 2.55 -13.11
N LEU A 63 1.57 2.29 -12.47
CA LEU A 63 0.51 1.44 -13.04
C LEU A 63 -0.19 2.08 -14.25
N GLY A 64 -0.06 3.40 -14.40
CA GLY A 64 -0.48 4.15 -15.57
C GLY A 64 0.58 4.33 -16.66
N GLY A 65 1.75 3.70 -16.52
CA GLY A 65 2.92 4.00 -17.34
C GLY A 65 3.69 5.18 -16.76
N GLU A 66 3.93 6.21 -17.57
CA GLU A 66 4.66 7.44 -17.19
C GLU A 66 3.88 8.40 -16.28
N SER A 67 2.60 8.13 -16.02
CA SER A 67 1.73 9.02 -15.25
C SER A 67 0.95 8.25 -14.20
N LEU A 68 0.63 8.92 -13.09
CA LEU A 68 -0.33 8.41 -12.13
C LEU A 68 -1.66 8.08 -12.81
N SER A 69 -2.24 6.97 -12.37
CA SER A 69 -3.57 6.53 -12.76
C SER A 69 -4.42 6.26 -11.53
N LEU A 70 -5.71 6.00 -11.78
CA LEU A 70 -6.63 5.58 -10.72
C LEU A 70 -6.16 4.30 -10.02
N ALA A 71 -5.41 3.44 -10.71
CA ALA A 71 -4.88 2.22 -10.12
C ALA A 71 -3.80 2.51 -9.06
N ASP A 72 -3.12 3.66 -9.13
CA ASP A 72 -2.03 4.01 -8.21
C ASP A 72 -2.54 4.61 -6.90
N CYS A 73 -3.66 5.34 -6.91
CA CYS A 73 -4.07 6.26 -5.85
C CYS A 73 -4.10 5.69 -4.43
N GLY A 74 -4.54 4.44 -4.24
CA GLY A 74 -4.64 3.84 -2.91
C GLY A 74 -3.31 3.32 -2.35
N TYR A 75 -2.38 2.96 -3.23
CA TYR A 75 -1.17 2.24 -2.83
C TYR A 75 -0.19 3.06 -1.97
N PRO A 76 0.11 4.35 -2.23
CA PRO A 76 1.05 5.12 -1.42
C PRO A 76 0.71 5.14 0.07
N VAL A 77 -0.55 5.44 0.40
CA VAL A 77 -1.01 5.52 1.79
C VAL A 77 -1.08 4.14 2.42
N THR A 78 -1.58 3.14 1.69
CA THR A 78 -1.64 1.75 2.18
C THR A 78 -0.24 1.18 2.45
N PHE A 79 0.74 1.45 1.59
CA PHE A 79 2.13 1.04 1.81
C PHE A 79 2.74 1.70 3.04
N ALA A 80 2.48 2.99 3.24
CA ALA A 80 2.93 3.69 4.45
C ALA A 80 2.31 3.10 5.72
N TRP A 81 1.03 2.70 5.68
CA TRP A 81 0.38 2.02 6.81
C TRP A 81 0.96 0.65 7.09
N ILE A 82 1.31 -0.13 6.05
CA ILE A 82 1.97 -1.43 6.23
C ILE A 82 3.27 -1.26 7.02
N ASP A 83 4.15 -0.38 6.57
CA ASP A 83 5.45 -0.17 7.21
C ASP A 83 5.28 0.33 8.65
N LEU A 84 4.36 1.27 8.87
CA LEU A 84 4.13 1.87 10.19
C LEU A 84 3.50 0.89 11.19
N LEU A 85 2.46 0.16 10.79
CA LEU A 85 1.74 -0.76 11.66
C LEU A 85 2.58 -2.01 11.96
N ALA A 86 3.27 -2.57 10.97
CA ALA A 86 4.16 -3.70 11.20
C ALA A 86 5.23 -3.35 12.23
N GLY A 87 5.89 -2.19 12.08
CA GLY A 87 6.88 -1.71 13.06
C GLY A 87 6.27 -1.44 14.44
N ALA A 88 5.06 -0.88 14.51
CA ALA A 88 4.37 -0.66 15.78
C ALA A 88 4.03 -1.96 16.52
N LEU A 89 3.84 -3.06 15.77
CA LEU A 89 3.54 -4.40 16.25
C LEU A 89 4.81 -5.26 16.43
N GLY A 90 6.00 -4.67 16.30
CA GLY A 90 7.28 -5.37 16.48
C GLY A 90 7.62 -6.36 15.37
N GLY A 91 6.96 -6.27 14.22
CA GLY A 91 7.16 -7.13 13.05
C GLY A 91 7.60 -6.36 11.81
N ALA A 92 7.70 -7.09 10.70
CA ALA A 92 7.95 -6.54 9.39
C ALA A 92 7.17 -7.35 8.35
N VAL A 93 6.82 -6.71 7.23
CA VAL A 93 6.25 -7.40 6.07
C VAL A 93 7.35 -7.65 5.05
N ALA A 94 7.42 -8.88 4.55
CA ALA A 94 8.29 -9.22 3.43
C ALA A 94 7.75 -8.56 2.15
N TRP A 95 8.46 -7.54 1.67
CA TRP A 95 8.13 -6.87 0.43
C TRP A 95 8.68 -7.66 -0.78
N PRO A 96 7.85 -7.97 -1.80
CA PRO A 96 8.34 -8.54 -3.04
C PRO A 96 9.31 -7.58 -3.73
N GLU A 97 10.49 -8.09 -4.12
CA GLU A 97 11.54 -7.29 -4.80
C GLU A 97 11.01 -6.59 -6.05
N ALA A 98 10.14 -7.27 -6.81
CA ALA A 98 9.50 -6.74 -8.02
C ALA A 98 8.69 -5.44 -7.79
N LEU A 99 8.31 -5.14 -6.54
CA LEU A 99 7.61 -3.91 -6.20
C LEU A 99 8.55 -2.76 -5.80
N GLY A 100 9.85 -3.01 -5.65
CA GLY A 100 10.83 -2.01 -5.22
C GLY A 100 10.87 -0.79 -6.14
N GLY A 101 10.99 -1.01 -7.45
CA GLY A 101 10.98 0.06 -8.45
C GLY A 101 9.68 0.88 -8.43
N TYR A 102 8.53 0.20 -8.28
CA TYR A 102 7.23 0.87 -8.21
C TYR A 102 7.07 1.71 -6.93
N ARG A 103 7.47 1.18 -5.77
CA ARG A 103 7.45 1.94 -4.50
C ARG A 103 8.34 3.18 -4.59
N ALA A 104 9.53 3.05 -5.18
CA ALA A 104 10.43 4.17 -5.41
C ALA A 104 9.81 5.22 -6.35
N ALA A 105 9.21 4.77 -7.46
CA ALA A 105 8.54 5.66 -8.41
C ALA A 105 7.37 6.43 -7.78
N LEU A 106 6.52 5.76 -6.98
CA LEU A 106 5.46 6.42 -6.23
C LEU A 106 6.01 7.46 -5.25
N ALA A 107 7.05 7.10 -4.48
CA ALA A 107 7.64 8.02 -3.49
C ALA A 107 8.30 9.24 -4.14
N ALA A 108 8.87 9.09 -5.33
CA ALA A 108 9.51 10.17 -6.08
C ALA A 108 8.51 11.08 -6.81
N HIS A 109 7.26 10.63 -7.03
CA HIS A 109 6.28 11.43 -7.75
C HIS A 109 5.86 12.67 -6.94
N PRO A 110 5.97 13.91 -7.46
CA PRO A 110 5.76 15.13 -6.69
C PRO A 110 4.40 15.21 -5.98
N ALA A 111 3.32 14.86 -6.69
CA ALA A 111 1.98 14.86 -6.10
C ALA A 111 1.85 13.85 -4.94
N VAL A 112 2.45 12.66 -5.06
CA VAL A 112 2.42 11.66 -3.99
C VAL A 112 3.27 12.13 -2.81
N ALA A 113 4.45 12.68 -3.07
CA ALA A 113 5.33 13.20 -2.03
C ALA A 113 4.66 14.34 -1.23
N ALA A 114 3.99 15.26 -1.91
CA ALA A 114 3.25 16.36 -1.29
C ALA A 114 2.12 15.85 -0.39
N GLU A 115 1.28 14.93 -0.88
CA GLU A 115 0.22 14.32 -0.08
C GLU A 115 0.80 13.55 1.12
N MET A 116 1.82 12.72 0.90
CA MET A 116 2.42 11.91 1.96
C MET A 116 3.12 12.76 3.04
N ALA A 117 3.56 13.98 2.73
CA ALA A 117 4.09 14.92 3.71
C ALA A 117 3.04 15.33 4.75
N ALA A 118 1.76 15.44 4.35
CA ALA A 118 0.64 15.71 5.25
C ALA A 118 0.16 14.44 5.98
N TYR A 119 0.12 13.29 5.29
CA TYR A 119 -0.37 12.03 5.86
C TYR A 119 0.56 11.48 6.96
N ARG A 120 1.88 11.46 6.73
CA ARG A 120 2.83 10.78 7.62
C ARG A 120 2.77 11.25 9.09
N PRO A 121 2.73 12.56 9.40
CA PRO A 121 2.58 13.03 10.79
C PRO A 121 1.29 12.55 11.44
N ALA A 122 0.16 12.60 10.73
CA ALA A 122 -1.14 12.16 11.25
C ALA A 122 -1.15 10.65 11.55
N MET A 123 -0.55 9.85 10.66
CA MET A 123 -0.42 8.40 10.86
C MET A 123 0.42 8.08 12.10
N ALA A 124 1.58 8.74 12.26
CA ALA A 124 2.46 8.55 13.40
C ALA A 124 1.78 8.95 14.72
N ALA A 125 1.07 10.08 14.74
CA ALA A 125 0.30 10.53 15.90
C ALA A 125 -0.78 9.51 16.30
N TRP A 126 -1.50 8.95 15.32
CA TRP A 126 -2.51 7.92 15.57
C TRP A 126 -1.91 6.67 16.22
N VAL A 127 -0.79 6.15 15.69
CA VAL A 127 -0.11 4.97 16.25
C VAL A 127 0.41 5.24 17.66
N ALA A 128 0.99 6.42 17.90
CA ALA A 128 1.47 6.81 19.22
C ALA A 128 0.32 6.83 20.24
N GLY A 129 -0.81 7.43 19.89
CA GLY A 129 -1.99 7.50 20.77
C GLY A 129 -2.63 6.15 21.08
N ARG A 130 -2.48 5.14 20.20
CA ARG A 130 -2.97 3.77 20.43
C ARG A 130 -2.06 2.91 21.29
N ARG A 131 -0.77 3.25 21.40
CA ARG A 131 0.17 2.54 22.29
C ARG A 131 0.03 2.95 23.75
N THR A 132 -0.56 4.12 24.01
CA THR A 132 -0.69 4.70 25.35
C THR A 132 -2.04 4.43 26.02
N GLY A 133 -3.01 3.77 25.35
CA GLY A 133 -4.36 3.54 25.87
C GLY A 133 -4.92 2.14 25.60
#